data_AF-A0A3E2CKT7-F1
#
_entry.id   AF-A0A3E2CKT7-F1
#
_cell.length_a   1.000
_cell.length_b   1.000
_cell.length_c   1.000
_cell.angle_alpha   90.00
_cell.angle_beta   90.00
_cell.angle_gamma   90.00
#
_symmetry.space_group_name_H-M   'P 1'
#
loop_
_entity.id
_entity.type
_entity.pdbx_description
1 polymer ?
#
loop_
_entity_poly.entity_id
_entity_poly.type
_entity_poly.pdbx_seq_one_letter_code
_entity_poly.pdbx_strand_id
1 'polypeptide(L)'
;MSTLQVPKTIEPANASTLTFIKENAQLSPSKAALKAPRNANIDIPFAINQIAGRQIAQQKLPKWASCNEVIYPAHISMEQCSSQSTAQYKANVAKELLNKLNSENFSSTLVDLTGGFGVDCTIMSEV
;
A
#
# COMPACT_ATOMS: atom_id res chain seq x y z
N MET A 1 -21.20 -23.51 -9.27
CA MET A 1 -20.61 -22.57 -8.31
C MET A 1 -19.24 -22.15 -8.83
N SER A 2 -19.00 -20.86 -9.02
CA SER A 2 -17.66 -20.36 -9.40
C SER A 2 -16.75 -20.49 -8.18
N THR A 3 -15.68 -21.27 -8.29
CA THR A 3 -14.63 -21.32 -7.27
C THR A 3 -13.93 -19.97 -7.23
N LEU A 4 -13.95 -19.32 -6.06
CA LEU A 4 -13.17 -18.11 -5.81
C LEU A 4 -11.70 -18.39 -6.15
N GLN A 5 -11.10 -17.50 -6.94
CA GLN A 5 -9.72 -17.63 -7.34
C GLN A 5 -8.83 -17.50 -6.11
N VAL A 6 -7.96 -18.48 -5.88
CA VAL A 6 -7.00 -18.42 -4.75
C VAL A 6 -6.12 -17.18 -4.96
N PRO A 7 -5.97 -16.30 -3.94
CA PRO A 7 -5.10 -15.14 -4.04
C PRO A 7 -3.69 -15.57 -4.44
N LYS A 8 -3.08 -14.89 -5.42
CA LYS A 8 -1.68 -15.14 -5.76
C LYS A 8 -0.80 -14.74 -4.58
N THR A 9 0.06 -15.65 -4.14
CA THR A 9 1.13 -15.32 -3.19
C THR A 9 2.07 -14.31 -3.84
N ILE A 10 2.39 -13.24 -3.12
CA ILE A 10 3.45 -12.31 -3.52
C ILE A 10 4.75 -12.88 -2.98
N GLU A 11 5.58 -13.43 -3.87
CA GLU A 11 6.91 -13.90 -3.50
C GLU A 11 7.79 -12.71 -3.08
N PRO A 12 8.58 -12.84 -2.00
CA PRO A 12 9.48 -11.78 -1.58
C PRO A 12 10.57 -11.55 -2.64
N ALA A 13 10.89 -10.27 -2.89
CA ALA A 13 11.98 -9.93 -3.80
C ALA A 13 13.32 -10.50 -3.30
N ASN A 14 14.19 -10.86 -4.23
CA ASN A 14 15.51 -11.41 -3.88
C ASN A 14 16.38 -10.36 -3.14
N ALA A 15 17.41 -10.84 -2.42
CA ALA A 15 18.26 -9.98 -1.59
C ALA A 15 18.95 -8.85 -2.37
N SER A 16 19.37 -9.10 -3.61
CA SER A 16 19.98 -8.09 -4.49
C SER A 16 19.01 -6.96 -4.81
N THR A 17 17.74 -7.29 -5.05
CA THR A 17 16.67 -6.33 -5.33
C THR A 17 16.34 -5.49 -4.11
N LEU A 18 16.20 -6.12 -2.94
CA LEU A 18 15.97 -5.41 -1.68
C LEU A 18 17.13 -4.46 -1.34
N THR A 19 18.37 -4.90 -1.54
CA THR A 19 19.58 -4.08 -1.34
C THR A 19 19.57 -2.88 -2.28
N PHE A 20 19.29 -3.10 -3.58
CA PHE A 20 19.21 -2.04 -4.56
C PHE A 20 18.12 -1.01 -4.23
N ILE A 21 16.93 -1.44 -3.79
CA ILE A 21 15.86 -0.54 -3.36
C ILE A 21 16.35 0.35 -2.20
N LYS A 22 16.98 -0.25 -1.19
CA LYS A 22 17.47 0.45 0.00
C LYS A 22 18.53 1.50 -0.35
N GLU A 23 19.53 1.12 -1.14
CA GLU A 23 20.65 2.00 -1.51
C GLU A 23 20.24 3.17 -2.41
N ASN A 24 19.13 3.03 -3.14
CA ASN A 24 18.67 4.01 -4.13
C ASN A 24 17.36 4.69 -3.73
N ALA A 25 16.89 4.50 -2.49
CA ALA A 25 15.60 5.01 -2.01
C ALA A 25 15.42 6.55 -2.15
N GLN A 26 16.52 7.30 -2.13
CA GLN A 26 16.53 8.77 -2.25
C GLN A 26 16.72 9.27 -3.68
N LEU A 27 16.95 8.38 -4.65
CA LEU A 27 17.07 8.75 -6.05
C LEU A 27 15.69 8.85 -6.69
N SER A 28 15.56 9.70 -7.71
CA SER A 28 14.38 9.62 -8.56
C SER A 28 14.33 8.25 -9.27
N PRO A 29 13.14 7.71 -9.57
CA PRO A 29 12.99 6.42 -10.23
C PRO A 29 13.83 6.30 -11.51
N SER A 30 13.88 7.36 -12.32
CA SER A 30 14.70 7.40 -13.55
C SER A 30 16.20 7.34 -13.26
N LYS A 31 16.69 8.04 -12.21
CA LYS A 31 18.11 8.00 -11.82
C LYS A 31 18.49 6.64 -11.26
N ALA A 32 17.62 6.03 -10.45
CA ALA A 32 17.82 4.68 -9.96
C ALA A 32 17.90 3.68 -11.14
N ALA A 33 16.99 3.77 -12.11
CA ALA A 33 16.99 2.90 -13.28
C ALA A 33 18.30 2.97 -14.09
N LEU A 34 18.87 4.17 -14.25
CA LEU A 34 20.15 4.35 -14.95
C LEU A 34 21.36 3.80 -14.17
N LYS A 35 21.26 3.69 -12.85
CA LYS A 35 22.33 3.14 -11.98
C LYS A 35 22.28 1.60 -11.91
N ALA A 36 21.22 0.99 -12.42
CA ALA A 36 21.04 -0.45 -12.43
C ALA A 36 22.18 -1.18 -13.18
N PRO A 37 22.97 -2.04 -12.51
CA PRO A 37 23.98 -2.84 -13.20
C PRO A 37 23.33 -3.87 -14.14
N ARG A 38 23.82 -3.95 -15.39
CA ARG A 38 23.28 -4.83 -16.44
C ARG A 38 23.34 -6.33 -16.11
N ASN A 39 24.28 -6.75 -15.25
CA ASN A 39 24.55 -8.16 -14.95
C ASN A 39 24.19 -8.56 -13.51
N ALA A 40 23.40 -7.76 -12.79
CA ALA A 40 22.96 -8.13 -11.46
C ALA A 40 21.60 -8.86 -11.53
N ASN A 41 21.44 -9.87 -10.68
CA ASN A 41 20.18 -10.59 -10.49
C ASN A 41 19.16 -9.70 -9.73
N ILE A 42 18.79 -8.56 -10.32
CA ILE A 42 17.89 -7.55 -9.74
C ILE A 42 16.64 -7.47 -10.60
N ASP A 43 15.47 -7.53 -9.96
CA ASP A 43 14.21 -7.15 -10.60
C ASP A 43 14.10 -5.63 -10.64
N ILE A 44 14.63 -5.04 -11.72
CA ILE A 44 14.65 -3.58 -11.90
C ILE A 44 13.24 -3.00 -11.98
N PRO A 45 12.29 -3.52 -12.78
CA PRO A 45 10.92 -3.01 -12.79
C PRO A 45 10.28 -2.97 -11.40
N PHE A 46 10.40 -4.05 -10.62
CA PHE A 46 9.88 -4.08 -9.26
C PHE A 46 10.57 -3.04 -8.37
N ALA A 47 11.91 -2.98 -8.39
CA ALA A 47 12.66 -2.06 -7.56
C ALA A 47 12.32 -0.58 -7.82
N ILE A 48 12.21 -0.21 -9.10
CA ILE A 48 11.83 1.16 -9.49
C ILE A 48 10.41 1.48 -9.04
N ASN A 49 9.48 0.54 -9.15
CA ASN A 49 8.12 0.70 -8.63
C ASN A 49 8.11 0.90 -7.11
N GLN A 50 8.90 0.10 -6.36
CA GLN A 50 9.00 0.25 -4.90
C GLN A 50 9.59 1.59 -4.47
N ILE A 51 10.63 2.07 -5.17
CA ILE A 51 11.23 3.39 -4.90
C ILE A 51 10.20 4.50 -5.15
N ALA A 52 9.52 4.48 -6.30
CA ALA A 52 8.50 5.47 -6.65
C ALA A 52 7.32 5.45 -5.67
N GLY A 53 6.78 4.27 -5.39
CA GLY A 53 5.67 4.08 -4.47
C GLY A 53 6.00 4.59 -3.06
N ARG A 54 7.20 4.28 -2.54
CA ARG A 54 7.65 4.76 -1.24
C ARG A 54 7.76 6.29 -1.19
N GLN A 55 8.22 6.93 -2.26
CA GLN A 55 8.31 8.39 -2.33
C GLN A 55 6.92 9.06 -2.27
N ILE A 56 5.94 8.52 -2.98
CA ILE A 56 4.54 8.98 -2.88
C ILE A 56 4.02 8.74 -1.46
N ALA A 57 4.29 7.57 -0.90
CA ALA A 57 3.84 7.20 0.44
C ALA A 57 4.43 8.11 1.53
N GLN A 58 5.67 8.59 1.40
CA GLN A 58 6.27 9.52 2.38
C GLN A 58 5.43 10.78 2.58
N GLN A 59 4.76 11.26 1.54
CA GLN A 59 3.88 12.42 1.61
C GLN A 59 2.45 12.02 1.94
N LYS A 60 1.93 10.98 1.27
CA LYS A 60 0.50 10.63 1.28
C LYS A 60 0.11 9.68 2.41
N LEU A 61 1.03 8.79 2.79
CA LEU A 61 0.86 7.67 3.72
C LEU A 61 2.06 7.53 4.68
N PRO A 62 2.40 8.56 5.49
CA PRO A 62 3.64 8.59 6.25
C PRO A 62 3.84 7.40 7.19
N LYS A 63 2.77 6.88 7.83
CA LYS A 63 2.83 5.67 8.67
C LYS A 63 3.25 4.44 7.86
N TRP A 64 2.77 4.32 6.62
CA TRP A 64 3.11 3.19 5.75
C TRP A 64 4.52 3.34 5.19
N ALA A 65 4.96 4.56 4.88
CA ALA A 65 6.31 4.84 4.44
C ALA A 65 7.39 4.53 5.50
N SER A 66 7.01 4.55 6.79
CA SER A 66 7.87 4.12 7.89
C SER A 66 7.96 2.59 8.07
N CYS A 67 7.04 1.83 7.47
CA CYS A 67 7.08 0.37 7.47
C CYS A 67 7.91 -0.13 6.27
N ASN A 68 8.92 -0.97 6.52
CA ASN A 68 9.83 -1.45 5.48
C ASN A 68 9.24 -2.64 4.69
N GLU A 69 8.19 -3.25 5.23
CA GLU A 69 7.53 -4.45 4.73
C GLU A 69 6.41 -4.14 3.73
N VAL A 70 6.02 -2.87 3.59
CA VAL A 70 4.98 -2.47 2.65
C VAL A 70 5.49 -2.64 1.22
N ILE A 71 4.79 -3.50 0.48
CA ILE A 71 4.97 -3.64 -0.96
C ILE A 71 4.03 -2.67 -1.65
N TYR A 72 4.60 -1.67 -2.32
CA TYR A 72 3.84 -0.67 -3.05
C TYR A 72 3.29 -1.25 -4.36
N PRO A 73 2.01 -1.01 -4.69
CA PRO A 73 1.36 -1.47 -5.92
C PRO A 73 1.84 -0.63 -7.11
N ALA A 74 1.22 -0.84 -8.27
CA ALA A 74 1.44 0.01 -9.43
C ALA A 74 1.21 1.50 -9.10
N HIS A 75 1.93 2.38 -9.80
CA HIS A 75 1.90 3.83 -9.61
C HIS A 75 0.47 4.42 -9.59
N ILE A 76 -0.38 3.99 -10.53
CA ILE A 76 -1.78 4.44 -10.60
C ILE A 76 -2.54 4.18 -9.30
N SER A 77 -2.32 3.04 -8.64
CA SER A 77 -2.97 2.70 -7.37
C SER A 77 -2.45 3.58 -6.23
N MET A 78 -1.19 4.02 -6.27
CA MET A 78 -0.65 5.00 -5.32
C MET A 78 -1.28 6.38 -5.52
N GLU A 79 -1.51 6.80 -6.76
CA GLU A 79 -2.15 8.07 -7.07
C GLU A 79 -3.64 8.09 -6.68
N GLN A 80 -4.34 6.97 -6.88
CA GLN A 80 -5.78 6.87 -6.63
C GLN A 80 -6.16 6.49 -5.20
N CYS A 81 -5.25 5.89 -4.42
CA CYS A 81 -5.56 5.58 -3.02
C CYS A 81 -5.84 6.85 -2.20
N SER A 82 -6.52 6.71 -1.08
CA SER A 82 -6.70 7.84 -0.15
C SER A 82 -5.39 8.22 0.53
N SER A 83 -5.25 9.48 0.96
CA SER A 83 -4.20 9.83 1.93
C SER A 83 -4.55 9.29 3.32
N GLN A 84 -3.54 9.20 4.18
CA GLN A 84 -3.72 8.75 5.57
C GLN A 84 -4.70 9.64 6.33
N SER A 85 -4.63 10.97 6.15
CA SER A 85 -5.54 11.92 6.79
C SER A 85 -6.99 11.75 6.30
N THR A 86 -7.19 11.57 5.00
CA THR A 86 -8.52 11.36 4.41
C THR A 86 -9.11 10.04 4.87
N ALA A 87 -8.34 8.95 4.86
CA ALA A 87 -8.79 7.65 5.34
C ALA A 87 -9.16 7.68 6.84
N GLN A 88 -8.38 8.37 7.68
CA GLN A 88 -8.72 8.60 9.08
C GLN A 88 -10.03 9.37 9.26
N TYR A 89 -10.25 10.41 8.44
CA TYR A 89 -11.50 11.15 8.44
C TYR A 89 -12.69 10.23 8.10
N LYS A 90 -12.56 9.40 7.06
CA LYS A 90 -13.64 8.45 6.70
C LYS A 90 -13.90 7.42 7.81
N ALA A 91 -12.86 6.94 8.48
CA ALA A 91 -13.00 6.05 9.63
C ALA A 91 -13.81 6.71 10.77
N ASN A 92 -13.55 7.99 11.06
CA ASN A 92 -14.32 8.72 12.06
C ASN A 92 -15.79 8.89 11.66
N VAL A 93 -16.08 9.16 10.38
CA VAL A 93 -17.46 9.23 9.86
C VAL A 93 -18.16 7.88 9.98
N ALA A 94 -17.49 6.78 9.60
CA ALA A 94 -18.03 5.43 9.75
C ALA A 94 -18.37 5.13 11.22
N LYS A 95 -17.46 5.47 12.15
CA LYS A 95 -17.67 5.32 13.59
C LYS A 95 -18.90 6.08 14.09
N GLU A 96 -19.06 7.33 13.65
CA GLU A 96 -20.20 8.15 14.03
C GLU A 96 -21.52 7.55 13.52
N LEU A 97 -21.53 7.07 12.27
CA LEU A 97 -22.71 6.42 11.68
C LEU A 97 -23.06 5.12 12.42
N LEU A 98 -22.07 4.28 12.72
CA LEU A 98 -22.27 3.06 13.50
C LEU A 98 -22.81 3.39 14.90
N ASN A 99 -22.27 4.41 15.56
CA ASN A 99 -22.77 4.85 16.86
C ASN A 99 -24.23 5.33 16.84
N LYS A 100 -24.67 5.96 15.74
CA LYS A 100 -26.07 6.38 15.56
C LYS A 100 -27.01 5.19 15.29
N LEU A 101 -26.47 4.10 14.75
CA LEU A 101 -27.22 2.87 14.50
C LEU A 101 -27.34 1.98 15.75
N ASN A 102 -26.66 2.33 16.86
CA ASN A 102 -26.63 1.52 18.09
C ASN A 102 -28.03 1.24 18.65
N SER A 103 -28.53 0.05 18.31
CA SER A 103 -29.18 -0.85 19.26
C SER A 103 -28.10 -1.55 20.08
N GLU A 104 -28.32 -1.72 21.37
CA GLU A 104 -27.34 -2.36 22.26
C GLU A 104 -27.01 -3.79 21.78
N ASN A 105 -25.71 -4.14 21.74
CA ASN A 105 -25.12 -5.45 21.36
C ASN A 105 -24.76 -5.74 19.89
N PHE A 106 -24.56 -4.73 19.02
CA PHE A 106 -24.13 -5.00 17.63
C PHE A 106 -22.60 -4.95 17.45
N SER A 107 -21.99 -6.08 17.05
CA SER A 107 -20.64 -6.09 16.48
C SER A 107 -20.74 -5.64 15.02
N SER A 108 -20.13 -4.49 14.71
CA SER A 108 -20.20 -3.94 13.36
C SER A 108 -19.23 -4.63 12.41
N THR A 109 -19.74 -5.03 11.25
CA THR A 109 -18.93 -5.55 10.14
C THR A 109 -19.05 -4.58 8.98
N LEU A 110 -17.91 -4.14 8.45
CA LEU A 110 -17.83 -3.30 7.25
C LEU A 110 -17.39 -4.14 6.05
N VAL A 111 -17.86 -3.77 4.86
CA VAL A 111 -17.47 -4.40 3.59
C VAL A 111 -16.99 -3.32 2.64
N ASP A 112 -15.76 -3.43 2.15
CA ASP A 112 -15.23 -2.59 1.07
C ASP A 112 -15.56 -3.23 -0.28
N LEU A 113 -16.44 -2.59 -1.03
CA LEU A 113 -16.92 -3.06 -2.34
C LEU A 113 -15.98 -2.71 -3.49
N THR A 114 -14.96 -1.89 -3.24
CA THR A 114 -14.10 -1.30 -4.28
C THR A 114 -12.64 -1.70 -4.14
N GLY A 115 -12.17 -1.94 -2.92
CA GLY A 115 -10.80 -2.37 -2.62
C GLY A 115 -9.75 -1.33 -3.02
N GLY A 116 -8.95 -1.65 -4.03
CA GLY A 116 -7.78 -0.85 -4.43
C GLY A 116 -6.54 -1.19 -3.59
N PHE A 117 -5.74 -0.18 -3.24
CA PHE A 117 -4.56 -0.42 -2.39
C PHE A 117 -4.93 -0.80 -0.95
N GLY A 118 -6.16 -0.52 -0.51
CA GLY A 118 -6.65 -0.94 0.81
C GLY A 118 -6.44 0.04 1.95
N VAL A 119 -5.94 1.26 1.69
CA VAL A 119 -5.69 2.29 2.73
C VAL A 119 -6.96 2.58 3.55
N ASP A 120 -8.09 2.82 2.88
CA ASP A 120 -9.36 3.10 3.55
C ASP A 120 -9.82 1.89 4.37
N CYS A 121 -9.80 0.69 3.79
CA CYS A 121 -10.18 -0.55 4.47
C CYS A 121 -9.32 -0.81 5.72
N THR A 122 -7.99 -0.68 5.63
CA THR A 122 -7.09 -0.88 6.76
C THR A 122 -7.39 0.09 7.90
N ILE A 123 -7.51 1.38 7.62
CA ILE A 123 -7.76 2.37 8.69
C ILE A 123 -9.18 2.25 9.24
N MET A 124 -10.18 1.95 8.40
CA MET A 124 -11.54 1.69 8.86
C MET A 124 -11.68 0.42 9.70
N SER A 125 -10.79 -0.56 9.55
CA SER A 125 -10.84 -1.77 10.39
C SER A 125 -10.49 -1.52 11.86
N GLU A 126 -9.98 -0.33 12.20
CA GLU A 126 -9.72 0.11 13.57
C GLU A 126 -10.94 0.81 14.22
N VAL A 127 -12.06 0.95 13.49
CA VAL A 127 -13.32 1.58 13.94
C VAL A 127 -14.17 0.62 14.76
#